data_AF-A0A5N6PYB6-F1
#
_entry.id   AF-A0A5N6PYB6-F1
#
_cell.length_a   1.000
_cell.length_b   1.000
_cell.length_c   1.000
_cell.angle_alpha   90.00
_cell.angle_beta   90.00
_cell.angle_gamma   90.00
#
_symmetry.space_group_name_H-M   'P 1'
#
loop_
_entity.id
_entity.type
_entity.pdbx_description
1 polymer ?
#
loop_
_entity_poly.entity_id
_entity_poly.type
_entity_poly.pdbx_seq_one_letter_code
_entity_poly.pdbx_strand_id
1 'polypeptide(L)'
;MANQEAKNQESSSLDEPPLWDYVSKIEKQGGGGTWKFKCNLCNEIRQGSYSRVRAHLIGIKGSGISICKKATAGDKLEMKRLEDAYEEKKAESKSKDVELPCESGVGFNKRKGLS
;
A
#
# COMPACT_ATOMS: atom_id res chain seq x y z
N MET A 1 22.89 1.72 21.58
CA MET A 1 22.60 1.38 20.17
C MET A 1 21.18 1.83 19.87
N ALA A 2 20.97 2.80 18.98
CA ALA A 2 19.71 3.51 18.82
C ALA A 2 18.84 2.95 17.68
N ASN A 3 17.60 2.63 18.06
CA ASN A 3 16.36 2.72 17.30
C ASN A 3 16.32 2.15 15.88
N GLN A 4 15.90 0.89 15.77
CA GLN A 4 15.33 0.34 14.55
C GLN A 4 13.83 0.66 14.52
N GLU A 5 13.48 1.82 13.98
CA GLU A 5 12.13 2.14 13.49
C GLU A 5 11.84 1.32 12.23
N ALA A 6 11.65 0.02 12.42
CA ALA A 6 11.22 -0.89 11.37
C ALA A 6 9.72 -0.66 11.09
N LYS A 7 9.43 0.35 10.27
CA LYS A 7 8.23 0.51 9.41
C LYS A 7 7.01 -0.28 9.91
N ASN A 8 6.49 0.11 11.06
CA ASN A 8 5.08 -0.02 11.34
C ASN A 8 4.41 1.11 10.53
N GLN A 9 4.07 0.80 9.29
CA GLN A 9 2.99 1.51 8.62
C GLN A 9 1.84 0.52 8.48
N GLU A 10 1.33 0.11 9.64
CA GLU A 10 -0.09 -0.06 9.84
C GLU A 10 -0.66 1.37 9.92
N SER A 11 -0.94 1.96 8.76
CA SER A 11 -1.57 3.29 8.69
C SER A 11 -3.03 3.10 8.33
N SER A 12 -3.82 3.09 9.39
CA SER A 12 -5.10 3.79 9.50
C SER A 12 -6.16 3.50 8.43
N SER A 13 -7.06 2.61 8.80
CA SER A 13 -8.51 2.61 8.55
C SER A 13 -9.07 3.84 7.83
N LEU A 14 -9.79 3.56 6.74
CA LEU A 14 -10.73 4.34 5.89
C LEU A 14 -10.42 4.18 4.38
N ASP A 15 -9.24 3.68 4.06
CA ASP A 15 -8.70 3.51 2.71
C ASP A 15 -8.17 2.06 2.54
N GLU A 16 -9.05 1.05 2.66
CA GLU A 16 -8.69 -0.31 2.24
C GLU A 16 -9.05 -0.52 0.77
N PRO A 17 -8.09 -0.94 -0.08
CA PRO A 17 -8.37 -1.12 -1.48
C PRO A 17 -9.33 -2.30 -1.69
N PRO A 18 -10.29 -2.17 -2.62
CA PRO A 18 -11.37 -3.13 -2.83
C PRO A 18 -10.89 -4.52 -3.23
N LEU A 19 -9.64 -4.67 -3.68
CA LEU A 19 -9.10 -5.96 -4.11
C LEU A 19 -8.82 -6.93 -2.96
N TRP A 20 -8.73 -6.44 -1.72
CA TRP A 20 -8.61 -7.33 -0.56
C TRP A 20 -9.84 -8.21 -0.37
N ASP A 21 -11.02 -7.82 -0.88
CA ASP A 21 -12.23 -8.64 -0.81
C ASP A 21 -12.08 -9.95 -1.62
N TYR A 22 -11.27 -9.92 -2.68
CA TYR A 22 -11.02 -11.06 -3.56
C TYR A 22 -9.92 -12.00 -3.05
N VAL A 23 -9.28 -11.68 -1.91
CA VAL A 23 -8.25 -12.53 -1.31
C VAL A 23 -8.40 -12.64 0.21
N SER A 24 -8.25 -13.84 0.75
CA SER A 24 -8.25 -14.05 2.19
C SER A 24 -6.85 -13.81 2.76
N LYS A 25 -6.68 -12.81 3.63
CA LYS A 25 -5.45 -12.59 4.42
C LYS A 25 -5.31 -13.75 5.42
N ILE A 26 -4.22 -14.51 5.38
CA ILE A 26 -4.02 -15.70 6.23
C ILE A 26 -3.23 -15.33 7.48
N GLU A 27 -1.93 -15.13 7.35
CA GLU A 27 -1.03 -14.88 8.48
C GLU A 27 0.20 -14.10 7.99
N LYS A 28 0.72 -13.23 8.86
CA LYS A 28 2.02 -12.58 8.67
C LYS A 28 3.12 -13.59 8.98
N GLN A 29 3.94 -13.93 7.98
CA GLN A 29 5.05 -14.84 8.22
C GLN A 29 6.10 -14.13 9.09
N GLY A 30 6.39 -14.67 10.28
CA GLY A 30 7.20 -14.03 11.31
C GLY A 30 8.56 -13.49 10.82
N GLY A 31 8.95 -12.32 11.37
CA GLY A 31 10.24 -11.65 11.14
C GLY A 31 10.33 -10.76 9.90
N GLY A 32 9.55 -11.01 8.86
CA GLY A 32 9.53 -10.21 7.62
C GLY A 32 8.16 -9.62 7.36
N GLY A 33 8.08 -8.41 6.80
CA GLY A 33 6.81 -7.73 6.46
C GLY A 33 5.96 -8.39 5.37
N THR A 34 6.09 -9.71 5.17
CA THR A 34 5.41 -10.47 4.12
C THR A 34 4.16 -11.14 4.69
N TRP A 35 3.03 -10.93 4.01
CA TRP A 35 1.75 -11.53 4.35
C TRP A 35 1.48 -12.72 3.44
N LYS A 36 0.95 -13.81 4.00
CA LYS A 36 0.35 -14.89 3.21
C LYS A 36 -1.10 -14.54 2.93
N PHE A 37 -1.51 -14.69 1.67
CA PHE A 37 -2.88 -14.49 1.24
C PHE A 37 -3.33 -15.65 0.35
N LYS A 38 -4.61 -16.01 0.42
CA LYS A 38 -5.25 -16.99 -0.44
C LYS A 38 -6.12 -16.27 -1.46
N CYS A 39 -5.92 -16.52 -2.74
CA CYS A 39 -6.81 -15.98 -3.76
C CYS A 39 -8.16 -16.71 -3.73
N ASN A 40 -9.28 -16.00 -3.64
CA ASN A 40 -10.60 -16.65 -3.61
C ASN A 40 -11.02 -17.21 -4.99
N LEU A 41 -10.41 -16.70 -6.08
CA LEU A 41 -10.70 -17.11 -7.46
C LEU A 41 -9.99 -18.40 -7.86
N CYS A 42 -8.68 -18.50 -7.60
CA CYS A 42 -7.89 -19.68 -7.94
C CYS A 42 -7.53 -20.56 -6.74
N ASN A 43 -7.89 -20.16 -5.52
CA ASN A 43 -7.56 -20.85 -4.28
C ASN A 43 -6.06 -21.06 -4.02
N GLU A 44 -5.20 -20.38 -4.79
CA GLU A 44 -3.75 -20.43 -4.59
C GLU A 44 -3.33 -19.55 -3.42
N ILE A 45 -2.47 -20.10 -2.56
CA ILE A 45 -1.87 -19.37 -1.45
C ILE A 45 -0.55 -18.77 -1.95
N ARG A 46 -0.42 -17.45 -1.84
CA ARG A 46 0.76 -16.69 -2.24
C ARG A 46 1.21 -15.77 -1.12
N GLN A 47 2.44 -15.29 -1.23
CA GLN A 47 3.06 -14.41 -0.25
C GLN A 47 3.46 -13.08 -0.90
N GLY A 48 3.11 -11.98 -0.26
CA GLY A 48 3.38 -10.67 -0.80
C GLY A 48 2.63 -9.55 -0.10
N SER A 49 3.00 -8.34 -0.49
CA SER A 49 2.25 -7.14 -0.20
C SER A 49 1.11 -6.94 -1.20
N TYR A 50 0.32 -5.90 -0.95
CA TYR A 50 -0.80 -5.49 -1.79
C TYR A 50 -0.48 -5.40 -3.29
N SER A 51 0.71 -4.88 -3.65
CA SER A 51 1.14 -4.78 -5.04
C SER A 51 1.15 -6.14 -5.77
N ARG A 52 1.47 -7.23 -5.05
CA ARG A 52 1.42 -8.58 -5.61
C ARG A 52 -0.01 -9.10 -5.73
N VAL A 53 -0.88 -8.78 -4.78
CA VAL A 53 -2.32 -9.10 -4.85
C VAL A 53 -2.94 -8.46 -6.09
N ARG A 54 -2.70 -7.16 -6.30
CA ARG A 54 -3.13 -6.41 -7.48
C ARG A 54 -2.63 -7.05 -8.78
N ALA A 55 -1.33 -7.36 -8.85
CA ALA A 55 -0.74 -7.98 -10.04
C ALA A 55 -1.28 -9.38 -10.32
N HIS A 56 -1.55 -10.18 -9.28
CA HIS A 56 -2.15 -11.51 -9.41
C HIS A 56 -3.58 -11.43 -9.96
N LEU A 57 -4.41 -10.57 -9.39
CA LEU A 57 -5.82 -10.42 -9.75
C LEU A 57 -5.98 -9.81 -11.15
N ILE A 58 -5.44 -8.60 -11.36
CA ILE A 58 -5.58 -7.84 -12.63
C ILE A 58 -4.73 -8.44 -13.75
N GLY A 59 -3.62 -9.09 -13.42
CA GLY A 59 -2.70 -9.66 -14.41
C GLY A 59 -1.66 -8.67 -14.92
N ILE A 60 -1.10 -7.85 -14.03
CA ILE A 60 -0.01 -6.93 -14.37
C ILE A 60 1.25 -7.75 -14.65
N LYS A 61 1.79 -7.64 -15.86
CA LYS A 61 3.04 -8.31 -16.24
C LYS A 61 4.23 -7.61 -15.59
N GLY A 62 5.26 -8.37 -15.19
CA GLY A 62 6.51 -7.82 -14.63
C GLY A 62 6.58 -7.72 -13.10
N SER A 63 5.52 -8.12 -12.37
CA SER A 63 5.49 -8.04 -10.90
C SER A 63 6.04 -9.27 -10.16
N GLY A 64 6.59 -10.26 -10.90
CA GLY A 64 7.19 -11.46 -10.31
C GLY A 64 6.19 -12.39 -9.61
N ILE A 65 4.89 -12.27 -9.89
CA ILE A 65 3.84 -13.15 -9.38
C ILE A 65 3.04 -13.75 -10.53
N SER A 66 2.59 -14.99 -10.34
CA SER A 66 1.71 -15.67 -11.30
C SER A 66 0.38 -14.94 -11.42
N ILE A 67 -0.10 -14.73 -12.63
CA ILE A 67 -1.43 -14.17 -12.89
C ILE A 67 -2.49 -15.21 -12.50
N CYS A 68 -3.60 -14.76 -11.89
CA CYS A 68 -4.72 -15.63 -11.57
C CYS A 68 -5.28 -16.25 -12.86
N LYS A 69 -5.19 -17.58 -12.96
CA LYS A 69 -5.69 -18.38 -14.10
C LYS A 69 -7.22 -18.50 -14.12
N LYS A 70 -7.87 -18.29 -12.97
CA LYS A 70 -9.32 -18.39 -12.80
C LYS A 70 -10.03 -17.04 -12.93
N ALA A 71 -9.31 -15.94 -12.75
CA ALA A 71 -9.84 -14.61 -13.02
C ALA A 71 -10.09 -14.46 -14.52
N THR A 72 -11.36 -14.22 -14.88
CA THR A 72 -11.78 -13.95 -16.25
C THR A 72 -11.33 -12.55 -16.68
N ALA A 73 -11.26 -12.28 -17.99
CA ALA A 73 -10.95 -10.95 -18.51
C ALA A 73 -11.91 -9.86 -17.98
N GLY A 74 -13.20 -10.20 -17.78
CA GLY A 74 -14.18 -9.30 -17.16
C GLY A 74 -13.84 -8.97 -15.70
N ASP A 75 -13.53 -9.98 -14.89
CA ASP A 75 -13.08 -9.83 -13.50
C ASP A 75 -11.85 -8.91 -13.40
N LYS A 76 -10.85 -9.14 -14.27
CA LYS A 76 -9.64 -8.33 -14.33
C LYS A 76 -9.94 -6.87 -14.65
N LEU A 77 -10.87 -6.62 -15.57
CA LEU A 77 -11.26 -5.29 -15.98
C LEU A 77 -12.02 -4.57 -14.86
N GLU A 78 -12.95 -5.26 -14.19
CA GLU A 78 -13.71 -4.70 -13.07
C GLU A 78 -12.79 -4.34 -11.90
N MET A 79 -11.94 -5.27 -11.47
CA MET A 79 -10.97 -5.00 -10.41
C MET A 79 -10.00 -3.88 -10.79
N LYS A 80 -9.61 -3.77 -12.06
CA LYS A 80 -8.78 -2.66 -12.52
C LYS A 80 -9.48 -1.32 -12.40
N ARG A 81 -10.77 -1.24 -12.76
CA ARG A 81 -11.58 -0.02 -12.63
C ARG A 81 -11.79 0.37 -11.19
N LEU A 82 -12.06 -0.60 -10.32
CA LEU A 82 -12.19 -0.38 -8.87
C LEU A 82 -10.90 0.20 -8.28
N GLU A 83 -9.73 -0.31 -8.67
CA GLU A 83 -8.44 0.26 -8.26
C GLU A 83 -8.21 1.68 -8.77
N ASP A 84 -8.49 1.91 -10.05
CA ASP A 84 -8.24 3.19 -10.70
C ASP A 84 -9.09 4.29 -10.04
N ALA A 85 -10.39 4.03 -9.85
CA ALA A 85 -11.30 4.93 -9.15
C ALA A 85 -10.91 5.16 -7.68
N TYR A 86 -10.37 4.11 -7.03
CA TYR A 86 -9.90 4.19 -5.66
C TYR A 86 -8.60 5.02 -5.55
N GLU A 87 -7.63 4.82 -6.44
CA GLU A 87 -6.40 5.62 -6.52
C GLU A 87 -6.71 7.08 -6.89
N GLU A 88 -7.62 7.35 -7.82
CA GLU A 88 -8.06 8.70 -8.16
C GLU A 88 -8.69 9.41 -6.95
N LYS A 89 -9.64 8.77 -6.27
CA LYS A 89 -10.29 9.35 -5.08
C LYS A 89 -9.30 9.61 -3.95
N LYS A 90 -8.34 8.71 -3.76
CA LYS A 90 -7.27 8.86 -2.78
C LYS A 90 -6.29 9.98 -3.16
N ALA A 91 -5.92 10.08 -4.43
CA ALA A 91 -5.06 11.15 -4.94
C ALA A 91 -5.75 12.52 -4.79
N GLU A 92 -7.05 12.60 -5.10
CA GLU A 92 -7.86 13.82 -4.97
C GLU A 92 -8.06 14.22 -3.50
N SER A 93 -8.20 13.25 -2.60
CA SER A 93 -8.31 13.51 -1.16
C SER A 93 -6.97 13.96 -0.55
N LYS A 94 -5.84 13.60 -1.17
CA LYS A 94 -4.50 13.98 -0.70
C LYS A 94 -4.01 15.33 -1.25
N SER A 95 -4.67 15.87 -2.27
CA SER A 95 -4.33 17.17 -2.88
C SER A 95 -5.17 18.35 -2.36
N LYS A 96 -6.04 18.14 -1.35
CA LYS A 96 -6.90 19.17 -0.76
C LYS A 96 -6.48 19.64 0.63
N ASP A 97 -5.43 19.07 1.22
CA ASP A 97 -4.85 19.59 2.46
C ASP A 97 -3.60 20.42 2.17
N VAL A 98 -3.88 21.72 1.99
CA VAL A 98 -3.03 22.89 2.28
C VAL A 98 -1.95 23.24 1.25
N GLU A 99 -2.28 24.22 0.38
CA GLU A 99 -1.34 25.28 0.01
C GLU A 99 -0.70 25.81 1.30
N LEU A 100 0.61 25.69 1.45
CA LEU A 100 1.35 26.40 2.49
C LEU A 100 1.82 27.74 1.90
N PRO A 101 1.06 28.85 2.03
CA PRO A 101 1.68 30.15 1.98
C PRO A 101 2.39 30.42 3.31
N CYS A 102 3.54 31.06 3.18
CA CYS A 102 4.05 32.10 4.08
C CYS A 102 4.80 31.71 5.38
N GLU A 103 6.12 31.93 5.32
CA GLU A 103 6.94 32.77 6.22
C GLU A 103 6.69 32.68 7.73
N SER A 104 7.70 32.20 8.47
CA SER A 104 8.07 32.80 9.78
C SER A 104 9.47 32.34 10.19
N GLY A 105 10.42 33.28 10.13
CA GLY A 105 11.75 33.11 10.68
C GLY A 105 11.73 33.09 12.21
N VAL A 106 12.61 32.29 12.81
CA VAL A 106 13.07 32.50 14.18
C VAL A 106 14.57 32.21 14.27
N GLY A 107 15.32 33.31 14.31
CA GLY A 107 16.52 33.54 15.14
C GLY A 107 17.52 32.40 15.33
N PHE A 108 18.63 32.47 14.58
CA PHE A 108 19.90 31.85 14.95
C PHE A 108 20.47 32.55 16.20
N ASN A 109 20.00 32.14 17.38
CA ASN A 109 20.50 32.67 18.64
C ASN A 109 21.85 32.03 19.00
N LYS A 110 22.90 32.75 18.61
CA LYS A 110 24.28 32.67 19.11
C LYS A 110 24.34 32.47 20.63
N ARG A 111 24.96 31.39 21.10
CA ARG A 111 25.50 31.31 22.47
C ARG A 111 26.95 30.86 22.47
N LYS A 112 27.75 31.66 23.17
CA LYS A 112 29.18 31.53 23.45
C LYS A 112 29.44 30.56 24.60
N GLY A 113 30.63 29.97 24.60
CA GLY A 113 31.41 29.45 25.74
C GLY A 113 32.68 28.85 25.12
N LEU A 114 33.93 29.28 25.36
CA LEU A 114 34.63 29.69 26.58
C LEU A 114 34.40 28.72 27.74
N SER A 115 35.20 27.66 27.77
CA SER A 115 36.25 27.54 28.78
C SER A 115 37.39 26.66 28.28
#